data_AF-A0A2A3H3C7-F1
#
_entry.id   AF-A0A2A3H3C7-F1
#
_cell.length_a   1.000
_cell.length_b   1.000
_cell.length_c   1.000
_cell.angle_alpha   90.00
_cell.angle_beta   90.00
_cell.angle_gamma   90.00
#
_symmetry.space_group_name_H-M   'P 1'
#
loop_
_entity.id
_entity.type
_entity.pdbx_description
1 polymer ?
#
loop_
_entity_poly.entity_id
_entity_poly.type
_entity_poly.pdbx_seq_one_letter_code
_entity_poly.pdbx_strand_id
1 'polypeptide(L)'
;MFIAFFLVPLAWGMITLLRAGAAHGVPDCPGLQLGEDGEDHPGPMRQGYTCALDYSVRGGDSTGTATYDQLKYAQEVKRGDLLGQGLLYTLYGTAGTAATVIATRKRADGR
;
A
#
# COMPACT_ATOMS: atom_id res chain seq x y z
N MET A 1 -12.88 -16.23 -22.59
CA MET A 1 -12.66 -14.77 -22.56
C MET A 1 -13.17 -14.09 -21.28
N PHE A 2 -14.33 -14.47 -20.73
CA PHE A 2 -14.86 -13.89 -19.47
C PHE A 2 -13.98 -14.07 -18.22
N ILE A 3 -13.17 -15.13 -18.16
CA ILE A 3 -12.32 -15.40 -17.00
C ILE A 3 -11.25 -14.31 -16.76
N ALA A 4 -10.83 -13.63 -17.83
CA ALA A 4 -9.83 -12.55 -17.74
C ALA A 4 -10.32 -11.37 -16.87
N PHE A 5 -11.64 -11.08 -16.89
CA PHE A 5 -12.23 -10.04 -16.04
C PHE A 5 -12.14 -10.35 -14.55
N PHE A 6 -11.93 -11.61 -14.17
CA PHE A 6 -11.79 -12.02 -12.79
C PHE A 6 -10.32 -12.23 -12.40
N LEU A 7 -9.47 -12.66 -13.34
CA LEU A 7 -8.04 -12.86 -13.10
C LEU A 7 -7.28 -11.54 -12.89
N VAL A 8 -7.62 -10.48 -13.64
CA VAL A 8 -6.99 -9.16 -13.49
C VAL A 8 -7.20 -8.58 -12.08
N PRO A 9 -8.45 -8.42 -11.58
CA PRO A 9 -8.66 -7.94 -10.22
C PRO A 9 -8.12 -8.92 -9.17
N LEU A 10 -8.16 -10.24 -9.40
CA LEU A 10 -7.54 -11.20 -8.48
C LEU A 10 -6.03 -10.93 -8.32
N ALA A 11 -5.31 -10.83 -9.44
CA ALA A 11 -3.87 -10.58 -9.43
C ALA A 11 -3.55 -9.22 -8.77
N TRP A 12 -4.35 -8.20 -9.08
CA TRP A 12 -4.21 -6.87 -8.48
C TRP A 12 -4.46 -6.91 -6.96
N GLY A 13 -5.49 -7.62 -6.52
CA GLY A 13 -5.81 -7.81 -5.11
C GLY A 13 -4.66 -8.46 -4.34
N MET A 14 -4.09 -9.54 -4.90
CA MET A 14 -2.92 -10.22 -4.33
C MET A 14 -1.69 -9.30 -4.22
N ILE A 15 -1.39 -8.51 -5.25
CA ILE A 15 -0.28 -7.53 -5.22
C ILE A 15 -0.53 -6.48 -4.13
N THR A 16 -1.77 -6.01 -4.01
CA THR A 16 -2.15 -4.99 -3.03
C THR A 16 -2.02 -5.52 -1.60
N LEU A 17 -2.44 -6.77 -1.36
CA LEU A 17 -2.25 -7.45 -0.07
C LEU A 17 -0.77 -7.65 0.27
N LEU A 18 0.06 -8.04 -0.70
CA LEU A 18 1.51 -8.15 -0.51
C LEU A 18 2.13 -6.81 -0.14
N ARG A 19 1.73 -5.72 -0.81
CA ARG A 19 2.17 -4.35 -0.47
C ARG A 19 1.72 -3.94 0.93
N ALA A 20 0.50 -4.28 1.33
CA ALA A 20 0.01 -4.00 2.67
C ALA A 20 0.76 -4.78 3.76
N GLY A 21 1.21 -6.01 3.45
CA GLY A 21 2.09 -6.80 4.30
C GLY A 21 3.49 -6.20 4.41
N ALA A 22 4.06 -5.75 3.29
CA ALA A 22 5.37 -5.10 3.24
C ALA A 22 5.39 -3.72 3.90
N ALA A 23 4.24 -3.03 3.96
CA ALA A 23 4.08 -1.76 4.67
C ALA A 23 4.08 -1.91 6.21
N HIS A 24 4.59 -3.01 6.75
CA HIS A 24 4.75 -3.21 8.18
C HIS A 24 6.18 -2.86 8.59
N GLY A 25 6.37 -1.86 9.46
CA GLY A 25 7.69 -1.49 9.96
C GLY A 25 7.78 -0.06 10.44
N VAL A 26 9.03 0.40 10.58
CA VAL A 26 9.37 1.79 10.91
C VAL A 26 8.95 2.70 9.75
N PRO A 27 8.28 3.84 9.99
CA PRO A 27 7.92 4.76 8.93
C PRO A 27 9.15 5.30 8.22
N ASP A 28 9.02 5.49 6.91
CA ASP A 28 10.05 6.08 6.07
C ASP A 28 9.77 7.57 5.90
N CYS A 29 10.81 8.40 5.99
CA CYS A 29 10.70 9.83 5.70
C CYS A 29 10.91 10.03 4.19
N PRO A 30 9.92 10.54 3.43
CA PRO A 30 10.07 10.76 1.99
C PRO A 30 11.01 11.93 1.64
N GLY A 31 11.42 12.73 2.63
CA GLY A 31 12.35 13.85 2.47
C GLY A 31 13.49 13.81 3.48
N LEU A 32 13.79 14.93 4.12
CA LEU A 32 14.91 15.04 5.07
C LEU A 32 14.44 14.75 6.48
N GLN A 33 15.15 13.87 7.17
CA GLN A 33 14.88 13.55 8.57
C GLN A 33 15.80 14.40 9.45
N LEU A 34 15.21 15.35 10.16
CA LEU A 34 15.90 16.31 11.00
C LEU A 34 15.89 15.86 12.47
N GLY A 35 17.06 15.87 13.09
CA GLY A 35 17.25 15.67 14.54
C GLY A 35 16.80 16.88 15.36
N GLU A 36 16.91 16.78 16.70
CA GLU A 36 16.63 17.90 17.62
C GLU A 36 17.61 19.08 17.42
N ASP A 37 18.80 18.79 16.89
CA ASP A 37 19.83 19.74 16.48
C ASP A 37 19.59 20.32 15.07
N GLY A 38 18.62 19.79 14.32
CA GLY A 38 18.34 20.18 12.95
C GLY A 38 19.31 19.57 11.92
N GLU A 39 20.13 18.59 12.31
CA GLU A 39 21.02 17.88 11.40
C GLU A 39 20.24 16.79 10.62
N ASP A 40 20.68 16.51 9.38
CA ASP A 40 20.08 15.46 8.54
C ASP A 40 20.58 14.08 8.95
N HIS A 41 19.64 13.18 9.22
CA HIS A 41 19.89 11.82 9.63
C HIS A 41 19.20 10.84 8.68
N PRO A 42 19.89 10.40 7.60
CA PRO A 42 19.29 9.50 6.62
C PRO A 42 19.05 8.11 7.21
N GLY A 43 17.91 7.53 6.85
CA GLY A 43 17.52 6.18 7.24
C GLY A 43 16.08 6.08 7.70
N PRO A 44 15.71 4.95 8.34
CA PRO A 44 14.37 4.79 8.89
C PRO A 44 14.10 5.82 9.97
N MET A 45 12.88 6.39 9.95
CA MET A 45 12.48 7.47 10.84
C MET A 45 12.67 7.07 12.31
N ARG A 46 13.34 7.91 13.08
CA ARG A 46 13.56 7.71 14.52
C ARG A 46 12.48 8.43 15.32
N GLN A 47 12.12 7.88 16.48
CA GLN A 47 11.25 8.59 17.43
C GLN A 47 11.93 9.87 17.91
N GLY A 48 11.16 10.97 18.00
CA GLY A 48 11.66 12.30 18.37
C GLY A 48 12.16 13.14 17.19
N TYR A 49 12.31 12.56 16.00
CA TYR A 49 12.78 13.28 14.82
C TYR A 49 11.61 13.84 14.03
N THR A 50 11.88 14.86 13.23
CA THR A 50 10.91 15.48 12.32
C THR A 50 11.30 15.23 10.88
N CYS A 51 10.32 15.01 10.02
CA CYS A 51 10.53 14.80 8.59
C CYS A 51 10.08 16.04 7.83
N ALA A 52 10.97 16.66 7.09
CA ALA A 52 10.63 17.66 6.09
C ALA A 52 10.18 16.93 4.82
N LEU A 53 8.88 16.98 4.52
CA LEU A 53 8.22 16.15 3.50
C LEU A 53 8.60 16.50 2.05
N ASP A 54 8.92 17.77 1.80
CA ASP A 54 9.37 18.27 0.51
C ASP A 54 10.37 19.39 0.79
N TYR A 55 11.64 19.16 0.48
CA TYR A 55 12.70 20.15 0.70
C TYR A 55 13.20 20.66 -0.64
N SER A 56 12.90 21.92 -0.95
CA SER A 56 13.39 22.54 -2.17
C SER A 56 14.84 23.00 -1.98
N VAL A 57 15.80 22.29 -2.59
CA VAL A 57 17.24 22.66 -2.57
C VAL A 57 17.55 24.04 -3.17
N ARG A 58 16.60 24.66 -3.88
CA ARG A 58 16.74 26.04 -4.42
C ARG A 58 16.24 27.14 -3.48
N GLY A 59 15.32 26.83 -2.56
CA GLY A 59 14.67 27.81 -1.69
C GLY A 59 14.93 27.60 -0.19
N GLY A 60 15.33 26.39 0.22
CA GLY A 60 15.41 26.03 1.64
C GLY A 60 14.05 25.89 2.32
N ASP A 61 12.95 26.08 1.58
CA ASP A 61 11.59 25.98 2.08
C ASP A 61 11.13 24.52 2.13
N SER A 62 10.63 24.13 3.29
CA SER A 62 9.91 22.88 3.49
C SER A 62 8.41 23.13 3.33
N THR A 63 7.73 22.44 2.41
CA THR A 63 6.26 22.60 2.25
C THR A 63 5.45 21.92 3.35
N GLY A 64 6.12 21.31 4.33
CA GLY A 64 5.48 20.74 5.51
C GLY A 64 6.42 19.84 6.31
N THR A 65 6.24 19.85 7.62
CA THR A 65 6.92 18.93 8.54
C THR A 65 5.95 17.90 9.09
N ALA A 66 6.36 16.64 9.12
CA ALA A 66 5.62 15.56 9.79
C ALA A 66 6.45 14.97 10.93
N THR A 67 5.80 14.71 12.07
CA THR A 67 6.43 13.99 13.18
C THR A 67 6.40 12.47 12.94
N TYR A 68 7.21 11.74 13.71
CA TYR A 68 7.21 10.27 13.68
C TYR A 68 5.81 9.67 13.83
N ASP A 69 5.02 10.15 14.80
CA ASP A 69 3.68 9.61 15.06
C ASP A 69 2.69 9.91 13.93
N GLN A 70 2.83 11.08 13.29
CA GLN A 70 2.01 11.43 12.13
C GLN A 70 2.29 10.50 10.94
N LEU A 71 3.57 10.22 10.65
CA LEU A 71 3.96 9.30 9.58
C LEU A 71 3.54 7.86 9.89
N LYS A 72 3.72 7.43 11.15
CA LYS A 72 3.28 6.11 11.60
C LYS A 72 1.77 5.93 11.44
N TYR A 73 0.99 6.92 11.87
CA TYR A 73 -0.46 6.90 11.70
C TYR A 73 -0.87 6.88 10.21
N ALA A 74 -0.25 7.72 9.38
CA ALA A 74 -0.51 7.74 7.94
C ALA A 74 -0.21 6.38 7.28
N GLN A 75 0.88 5.72 7.68
CA GLN A 75 1.23 4.38 7.22
C GLN A 75 0.21 3.33 7.68
N GLU A 76 -0.25 3.39 8.93
CA GLU A 76 -1.28 2.49 9.46
C GLU A 76 -2.62 2.64 8.70
N VAL A 77 -3.05 3.88 8.44
CA VAL A 77 -4.26 4.17 7.66
C VAL A 77 -4.11 3.64 6.22
N LYS A 78 -2.99 3.94 5.56
CA LYS A 78 -2.72 3.47 4.19
C LYS A 78 -2.67 1.94 4.11
N ARG A 79 -2.10 1.29 5.13
CA ARG A 79 -2.10 -0.16 5.25
C ARG A 79 -3.52 -0.72 5.38
N GLY A 80 -4.37 -0.11 6.21
CA GLY A 80 -5.76 -0.49 6.35
C GLY A 80 -6.53 -0.40 5.03
N ASP A 81 -6.34 0.69 4.29
CA ASP A 81 -6.96 0.90 2.97
C ASP A 81 -6.47 -0.14 1.93
N LEU A 82 -5.16 -0.38 1.86
CA LEU A 82 -4.59 -1.41 0.99
C LEU A 82 -5.09 -2.82 1.34
N LEU A 83 -5.22 -3.14 2.63
CA LEU A 83 -5.80 -4.41 3.07
C LEU A 83 -7.25 -4.53 2.62
N GLY A 84 -8.07 -3.50 2.85
CA GLY A 84 -9.48 -3.49 2.45
C GLY A 84 -9.66 -3.67 0.95
N GLN A 85 -8.98 -2.84 0.16
CA GLN A 85 -9.03 -2.93 -1.31
C GLN A 85 -8.50 -4.27 -1.82
N GLY A 86 -7.34 -4.72 -1.32
CA GLY A 86 -6.73 -5.98 -1.72
C GLY A 86 -7.65 -7.18 -1.43
N LEU A 87 -8.33 -7.18 -0.28
CA LEU A 87 -9.25 -8.23 0.13
C LEU A 87 -10.50 -8.23 -0.76
N LEU A 88 -11.08 -7.05 -1.04
CA LEU A 88 -12.24 -6.92 -1.94
C LEU A 88 -11.93 -7.43 -3.36
N TYR A 89 -10.80 -7.01 -3.94
CA TYR A 89 -10.40 -7.44 -5.27
C TYR A 89 -10.12 -8.96 -5.34
N THR A 90 -9.50 -9.51 -4.30
CA THR A 90 -9.23 -10.95 -4.21
C THR A 90 -10.52 -11.75 -4.09
N LEU A 91 -11.47 -11.33 -3.24
CA LEU A 91 -12.78 -11.97 -3.11
C LEU A 91 -13.59 -11.91 -4.42
N TYR A 92 -13.61 -10.76 -5.08
CA TYR A 92 -14.30 -10.60 -6.36
C TYR A 92 -13.71 -11.52 -7.44
N GLY A 93 -12.38 -11.51 -7.57
CA GLY A 93 -11.67 -12.33 -8.55
C GLY A 93 -11.83 -13.83 -8.28
N THR A 94 -11.74 -14.27 -7.02
CA THR A 94 -11.92 -15.68 -6.64
C THR A 94 -13.34 -16.16 -6.89
N ALA A 95 -14.35 -15.39 -6.49
CA ALA A 95 -15.75 -15.77 -6.70
C ALA A 95 -16.09 -15.89 -8.20
N GLY A 96 -15.64 -14.94 -9.02
CA GLY A 96 -15.92 -14.95 -10.46
C GLY A 96 -15.14 -16.03 -11.23
N THR A 97 -13.89 -16.30 -10.85
CA THR A 97 -13.13 -17.44 -11.40
C THR A 97 -13.78 -18.77 -11.03
N ALA A 98 -14.17 -18.97 -9.76
CA ALA A 98 -14.87 -20.19 -9.34
C ALA A 98 -16.20 -20.39 -10.08
N ALA A 99 -17.02 -19.34 -10.18
CA ALA A 99 -18.30 -19.40 -10.89
C ALA A 99 -18.13 -19.76 -12.37
N THR A 100 -17.16 -19.15 -13.06
CA THR A 100 -16.89 -19.44 -14.48
C THR A 100 -16.36 -20.85 -14.70
N VAL A 101 -15.51 -21.36 -13.81
CA VAL A 101 -15.02 -22.75 -13.85
C VAL A 101 -16.15 -23.74 -13.61
N ILE A 102 -17.00 -23.50 -12.60
CA ILE A 102 -18.15 -24.38 -12.31
C ILE A 102 -19.12 -24.40 -13.48
N ALA A 103 -19.45 -23.24 -14.05
CA ALA A 103 -20.37 -23.13 -15.18
C ALA A 103 -19.83 -23.82 -16.43
N THR A 104 -18.53 -23.69 -16.73
CA THR A 104 -17.90 -24.37 -17.86
C THR A 104 -17.85 -25.88 -17.67
N ARG A 105 -17.58 -26.37 -16.46
CA ARG A 105 -17.63 -27.81 -16.14
C ARG A 105 -19.04 -28.39 -16.25
N LYS A 106 -20.06 -27.74 -15.69
CA LYS A 106 -21.46 -28.18 -15.82
C LYS A 106 -21.93 -28.23 -17.28
N ARG A 107 -21.45 -27.31 -18.11
CA ARG A 107 -21.77 -27.30 -19.56
C ARG A 107 -21.06 -28.42 -20.33
N ALA A 108 -19.91 -28.89 -19.84
CA ALA A 108 -19.19 -30.02 -20.42
C ALA A 108 -19.81 -31.36 -20.04
N ASP A 109 -20.31 -31.51 -18.80
CA ASP A 109 -20.96 -32.75 -18.32
C ASP A 109 -22.41 -32.93 -18.82
N GLY A 110 -23.09 -31.83 -19.20
CA GLY A 110 -24.48 -31.85 -19.69
C GLY A 110 -24.62 -32.01 -21.21
N ARG A 111 -23.54 -32.35 -21.91
CA ARG A 111 -23.50 -32.59 -23.36
C ARG A 111 -23.07 -34.03 -23.63
#